data_AF-A0A060RBG8-F1
#
_entry.id   AF-A0A060RBG8-F1
#
_cell.length_a   1.000
_cell.length_b   1.000
_cell.length_c   1.000
_cell.angle_alpha   90.00
_cell.angle_beta   90.00
_cell.angle_gamma   90.00
#
_symmetry.space_group_name_H-M   'P 1'
#
loop_
_entity.id
_entity.type
_entity.pdbx_description
1 polymer ?
#
loop_
_entity_poly.entity_id
_entity_poly.type
_entity_poly.pdbx_seq_one_letter_code
_entity_poly.pdbx_strand_id
1 'polypeptide(L)' 'MSFLADTQKLHDFVTLSKNDFLSRYPQVSEPQYDYAIAVYNLI' A
#
# COMPACT_ATOMS: atom_id res chain seq x y z
N MET A 1 5.86 -3.82 -10.44
CA MET A 1 6.00 -4.85 -9.39
C MET A 1 5.13 -4.39 -8.22
N SER A 2 4.14 -5.18 -7.80
CA SER A 2 3.22 -4.76 -6.73
C SER A 2 3.93 -4.71 -5.38
N PHE A 3 3.74 -3.65 -4.61
CA PHE A 3 4.32 -3.54 -3.27
C PHE A 3 3.70 -4.54 -2.28
N LEU A 4 2.58 -5.18 -2.64
CA LEU A 4 1.94 -6.23 -1.84
C LEU A 4 2.81 -7.48 -1.68
N ALA A 5 3.80 -7.68 -2.56
CA ALA A 5 4.75 -8.79 -2.46
C ALA A 5 5.93 -8.51 -1.51
N ASP A 6 6.04 -7.29 -0.99
CA ASP A 6 7.08 -6.88 -0.04
C ASP A 6 6.50 -6.94 1.37
N THR A 7 7.00 -7.86 2.20
CA THR A 7 6.45 -8.14 3.54
C THR A 7 6.40 -6.90 4.42
N GLN A 8 7.41 -6.03 4.36
CA GLN A 8 7.45 -4.82 5.18
C GLN A 8 6.43 -3.80 4.66
N LYS A 9 6.37 -3.58 3.35
CA LYS A 9 5.39 -2.66 2.77
C LYS A 9 3.96 -3.15 2.97
N LEU A 10 3.72 -4.45 2.89
CA LEU A 10 2.40 -5.02 3.14
C LEU A 10 1.98 -4.79 4.60
N HIS A 11 2.86 -5.05 5.57
CA HIS A 11 2.59 -4.79 6.97
C HIS A 11 2.28 -3.31 7.23
N ASP A 12 3.11 -2.40 6.70
CA ASP A 12 2.90 -0.97 6.83
C ASP A 12 1.61 -0.52 6.12
N PHE A 13 1.24 -1.16 5.01
CA PHE A 13 0.00 -0.89 4.28
C PHE A 13 -1.26 -1.23 5.09
N VAL A 14 -1.28 -2.34 5.85
CA VAL A 14 -2.43 -2.70 6.69
C VAL A 14 -2.46 -2.01 8.05
N THR A 15 -1.32 -1.49 8.53
CA THR A 15 -1.22 -0.89 9.88
C THR A 15 -1.22 0.63 9.88
N LEU A 16 -0.70 1.28 8.83
CA LEU A 16 -0.62 2.73 8.75
C LEU A 16 -1.86 3.33 8.07
N SER A 17 -2.09 4.62 8.34
CA SER A 17 -3.05 5.39 7.54
C SER A 17 -2.51 5.57 6.10
N LYS A 18 -3.42 5.80 5.13
CA LYS A 18 -3.06 6.09 3.74
C LYS A 18 -2.01 7.21 3.63
N ASN A 19 -2.18 8.29 4.38
CA ASN A 19 -1.27 9.44 4.34
C ASN A 19 0.12 9.09 4.88
N ASP A 20 0.20 8.36 6.00
CA ASP A 20 1.48 7.94 6.59
C ASP A 20 2.20 6.95 5.67
N PHE A 21 1.46 6.03 5.07
CA PHE A 21 2.00 5.08 4.11
C PHE A 21 2.58 5.78 2.88
N LEU A 22 1.83 6.70 2.26
CA LEU A 22 2.28 7.44 1.07
C LEU A 22 3.43 8.40 1.39
N SER A 23 3.48 8.92 2.63
CA SER A 23 4.62 9.72 3.10
C SER A 23 5.89 8.87 3.25
N ARG A 24 5.76 7.63 3.77
CA ARG A 24 6.88 6.70 3.94
C ARG A 24 7.35 6.08 2.62
N TYR A 25 6.43 5.87 1.68
CA TYR A 25 6.70 5.27 0.37
C TYR A 25 6.32 6.23 -0.76
N PRO A 26 7.07 7.32 -0.96
CA PRO A 26 6.74 8.34 -1.98
C PRO A 26 6.81 7.82 -3.42
N GLN A 27 7.41 6.65 -3.64
CA GLN A 27 7.39 5.95 -4.93
C GLN A 27 6.05 5.28 -5.26
N VAL A 28 5.17 5.10 -4.27
CA VAL A 28 3.82 4.57 -4.47
C VAL A 28 2.91 5.75 -4.75
N SER A 29 2.35 5.77 -5.96
CA SER A 29 1.35 6.79 -6.29
C SER A 29 0.02 6.48 -5.63
N GLU A 30 -0.77 7.52 -5.39
CA GLU A 30 -2.09 7.39 -4.78
C GLU A 30 -3.02 6.39 -5.53
N PRO A 31 -3.10 6.41 -6.88
CA PRO A 31 -3.88 5.42 -7.63
C PRO A 31 -3.38 3.99 -7.45
N GLN A 32 -2.07 3.81 -7.24
CA GLN A 32 -1.47 2.50 -7.05
C GLN A 32 -1.79 1.95 -5.65
N TYR A 33 -1.87 2.82 -4.64
CA TYR A 33 -2.35 2.49 -3.30
C TYR A 33 -3.85 2.13 -3.31
N ASP A 34 -4.69 2.93 -3.98
CA ASP A 34 -6.13 2.69 -4.05
C ASP A 34 -6.44 1.37 -4.77
N TYR A 35 -5.70 1.06 -5.84
CA TYR A 35 -5.77 -0.24 -6.51
C TYR A 35 -5.36 -1.39 -5.58
N ALA A 36 -4.29 -1.22 -4.79
CA ALA A 36 -3.85 -2.22 -3.83
C ALA A 36 -4.89 -2.48 -2.73
N ILE A 37 -5.59 -1.44 -2.24
CA ILE A 37 -6.73 -1.60 -1.32
C ILE A 37 -7.85 -2.40 -1.97
N ALA A 38 -8.21 -2.05 -3.20
CA ALA A 38 -9.28 -2.74 -3.91
C ALA A 38 -8.95 -4.23 -4.10
N VAL A 39 -7.71 -4.57 -4.45
CA VAL A 39 -7.25 -5.96 -4.56
C VAL A 39 -7.21 -6.65 -3.21
N TYR A 40 -6.71 -5.99 -2.16
CA TYR A 40 -6.63 -6.57 -0.82
C TYR A 40 -8.02 -6.90 -0.24
N ASN A 41 -9.02 -6.03 -0.46
CA ASN A 41 -10.39 -6.23 0.00
C ASN A 41 -11.16 -7.31 -0.79
N LEU A 42 -10.63 -7.80 -1.91
CA LEU A 42 -11.22 -8.88 -2.71
C LEU A 42 -10.71 -10.27 -2.31
N ILE A 43 -9.67 -10.35 -1.47
CA ILE A 43 -9.06 -11.59 -0.96
C ILE A 43 -9.66 -11.89 0.41
#